data_AF-A0A7C8ZCH6-F1
#
_entry.id   AF-A0A7C8ZCH6-F1
#
_cell.length_a   1.000
_cell.length_b   1.000
_cell.length_c   1.000
_cell.angle_alpha   90.00
_cell.angle_beta   90.00
_cell.angle_gamma   90.00
#
_symmetry.space_group_name_H-M   'P 1'
#
loop_
_entity.id
_entity.type
_entity.pdbx_description
1 polymer ?
#
loop_
_entity_poly.entity_id
_entity_poly.type
_entity_poly.pdbx_seq_one_letter_code
_entity_poly.pdbx_strand_id
1 'polypeptide(L)'
;NGFTMFLEEDPNWVRTILTKAPNIRVHSVDYKTHLYDAKNLLAHYKTEPTCLPPKLFLNGNTKCRLILGDLPNEIYSKEWDVIMIDGPRGYQPELPGRMAAIYTAAVMARSRTRPG
;
A
#
# COMPACT_ATOMS: atom_id res chain seq x y z
N ASN A 1 15.38 11.78 -15.55
CA ASN A 1 15.53 10.70 -14.54
C ASN A 1 14.19 10.39 -13.91
N GLY A 2 13.68 9.17 -14.10
CA GLY A 2 12.48 8.70 -13.41
C GLY A 2 12.82 8.08 -12.05
N PHE A 3 11.90 8.18 -11.10
CA PHE A 3 12.00 7.50 -9.82
C PHE A 3 11.00 6.35 -9.77
N THR A 4 11.50 5.13 -9.60
CA THR A 4 10.68 3.91 -9.46
C THR A 4 11.05 3.23 -8.14
N MET A 5 10.02 2.79 -7.40
CA MET A 5 10.11 1.98 -6.19
C MET A 5 9.14 0.81 -6.33
N PHE A 6 9.59 -0.38 -5.97
CA PHE A 6 8.76 -1.59 -5.88
C PHE A 6 8.40 -1.85 -4.42
N LEU A 7 7.15 -2.21 -4.17
CA LEU A 7 6.69 -2.73 -2.89
C LEU A 7 6.41 -4.22 -3.08
N GLU A 8 7.06 -5.07 -2.30
CA GLU A 8 7.03 -6.52 -2.50
C GLU A 8 7.00 -7.26 -1.16
N GLU A 9 6.14 -8.26 -1.04
CA GLU A 9 5.95 -9.00 0.20
C GLU A 9 6.66 -10.37 0.26
N ASP A 10 7.26 -10.86 -0.84
CA ASP A 10 8.11 -12.07 -0.79
C ASP A 10 9.60 -11.71 -0.58
N PRO A 11 10.17 -11.97 0.62
CA PRO A 11 11.57 -11.68 0.90
C PRO A 11 12.55 -12.51 0.04
N ASN A 12 12.15 -13.72 -0.42
CA ASN A 12 12.98 -14.53 -1.30
C ASN A 12 13.08 -13.90 -2.69
N TRP A 13 11.95 -13.39 -3.21
CA TRP A 13 11.93 -12.64 -4.45
C TRP A 13 12.81 -11.39 -4.32
N VAL A 14 12.66 -10.62 -3.24
CA VAL A 14 13.45 -9.39 -2.99
C VAL A 14 14.95 -9.69 -2.99
N ARG A 15 15.39 -10.72 -2.26
CA ARG A 15 16.80 -11.13 -2.22
C ARG A 15 17.30 -11.56 -3.61
N THR A 16 16.49 -12.31 -4.34
CA THR A 16 16.83 -12.81 -5.68
C THR A 16 16.98 -11.66 -6.68
N ILE A 17 16.03 -10.72 -6.68
CA ILE A 17 16.04 -9.63 -7.65
C ILE A 17 17.16 -8.62 -7.36
N LEU A 18 17.47 -8.33 -6.10
CA LEU A 18 18.56 -7.44 -5.74
C LEU A 18 19.93 -8.00 -6.14
N THR A 19 20.07 -9.32 -6.20
CA THR A 19 21.27 -9.99 -6.74
C THR A 19 21.38 -9.80 -8.25
N LYS A 20 20.25 -9.84 -8.98
CA LYS A 20 20.22 -9.74 -10.45
C LYS A 20 20.21 -8.31 -10.96
N ALA A 21 19.64 -7.38 -10.21
CA ALA A 21 19.42 -5.99 -10.58
C ALA A 21 19.65 -5.07 -9.36
N PRO A 22 20.92 -4.85 -8.95
CA PRO A 22 21.24 -4.15 -7.70
C PRO A 22 20.82 -2.68 -7.66
N ASN A 23 20.49 -2.10 -8.83
CA ASN A 23 20.10 -0.69 -8.96
C ASN A 23 18.59 -0.47 -8.80
N ILE A 24 17.76 -1.51 -8.69
CA ILE A 24 16.34 -1.32 -8.44
C ILE A 24 16.10 -0.93 -6.98
N ARG A 25 15.08 -0.12 -6.74
CA ARG A 25 14.64 0.21 -5.39
C ARG A 25 13.45 -0.67 -5.06
N VAL A 26 13.60 -1.52 -4.06
CA VAL A 26 12.53 -2.39 -3.58
C VAL A 26 12.44 -2.28 -2.07
N HIS A 27 11.22 -2.22 -1.56
CA HIS A 27 10.92 -2.24 -0.14
C HIS A 27 10.04 -3.43 0.18
N SER A 28 10.46 -4.21 1.17
CA SER A 28 9.68 -5.35 1.65
C SER A 28 8.48 -4.86 2.44
N VAL A 29 7.28 -5.31 2.09
CA VAL A 29 6.02 -4.93 2.76
C VAL A 29 5.39 -6.16 3.41
N ASP A 30 4.81 -6.00 4.60
CA ASP A 30 4.02 -7.04 5.25
C ASP A 30 2.54 -6.66 5.25
N TYR A 31 1.80 -7.19 4.27
CA TYR A 31 0.37 -6.91 4.13
C TYR A 31 -0.46 -7.62 5.21
N LYS A 32 -0.99 -6.83 6.16
CA LYS A 32 -1.74 -7.34 7.32
C LYS A 32 -3.18 -7.79 7.04
N THR A 33 -3.69 -7.52 5.84
CA THR A 33 -5.08 -7.84 5.47
C THR A 33 -5.14 -9.01 4.50
N HIS A 34 -6.09 -9.92 4.71
CA HIS A 34 -6.29 -11.08 3.85
C HIS A 34 -7.57 -10.95 3.02
N LEU A 35 -7.72 -11.80 2.00
CA LEU A 35 -8.92 -11.79 1.17
C LEU A 35 -10.19 -12.11 1.99
N TYR A 36 -10.11 -13.01 2.97
CA TYR A 36 -11.25 -13.31 3.85
C TYR A 36 -11.70 -12.11 4.70
N ASP A 37 -10.84 -11.10 4.91
CA ASP A 37 -11.18 -9.91 5.70
C ASP A 37 -12.12 -8.95 4.94
N ALA A 38 -12.36 -9.15 3.64
CA ALA A 38 -12.97 -8.14 2.76
C ALA A 38 -14.27 -7.52 3.30
N LYS A 39 -15.21 -8.35 3.77
CA LYS A 39 -16.48 -7.86 4.34
C LYS A 39 -16.25 -7.04 5.63
N ASN A 40 -15.35 -7.50 6.49
CA ASN A 40 -15.02 -6.84 7.75
C ASN A 40 -14.30 -5.52 7.52
N LEU A 41 -13.42 -5.44 6.51
CA LEU A 41 -12.74 -4.20 6.13
C LEU A 41 -13.72 -3.13 5.64
N LEU A 42 -14.72 -3.51 4.85
CA LEU A 42 -15.77 -2.59 4.39
C LEU A 42 -16.65 -2.08 5.54
N ALA A 43 -16.94 -2.94 6.53
CA ALA A 43 -17.66 -2.52 7.73
C ALA A 43 -16.80 -1.56 8.58
N HIS A 44 -15.53 -1.94 8.85
CA HIS A 44 -14.55 -1.16 9.62
C HIS A 44 -14.34 0.24 9.07
N TYR A 45 -14.14 0.35 7.75
CA TYR A 45 -13.92 1.62 7.05
C TYR A 45 -15.01 2.67 7.34
N LYS A 46 -16.27 2.24 7.45
CA LYS A 46 -17.41 3.14 7.66
C LYS A 46 -17.48 3.69 9.08
N THR A 47 -16.87 2.99 10.04
CA THR A 47 -16.96 3.31 11.47
C THR A 47 -15.68 3.88 12.04
N GLU A 48 -14.53 3.61 11.44
CA GLU A 48 -13.23 4.08 11.90
C GLU A 48 -12.97 5.53 11.44
N PRO A 49 -12.96 6.52 12.36
CA PRO A 49 -12.85 7.92 11.97
C PRO A 49 -11.55 8.25 11.23
N THR A 50 -10.45 7.54 11.52
CA THR A 50 -9.16 7.77 10.85
C THR A 50 -9.09 7.16 9.44
N CYS A 51 -10.13 6.45 9.00
CA CYS A 51 -10.31 6.05 7.60
C CYS A 51 -11.09 7.10 6.78
N LEU A 52 -11.54 8.20 7.38
CA LEU A 52 -12.41 9.17 6.71
C LEU A 52 -11.90 10.61 6.93
N PRO A 53 -12.01 11.50 5.93
CA PRO A 53 -11.83 12.93 6.15
C PRO A 53 -12.80 13.45 7.23
N PRO A 54 -12.40 14.42 8.05
CA PRO A 54 -11.13 15.15 8.03
C PRO A 54 -10.01 14.50 8.86
N LYS A 55 -10.25 13.37 9.53
CA LYS A 55 -9.29 12.73 10.46
C LYS A 55 -8.34 11.73 9.79
N LEU A 56 -8.42 11.59 8.47
CA LEU A 56 -7.60 10.70 7.67
C LEU A 56 -6.15 11.19 7.61
N PHE A 57 -5.21 10.28 7.86
CA PHE A 57 -3.78 10.46 7.63
C PHE A 57 -3.15 9.12 7.21
N LEU A 58 -2.04 9.15 6.47
CA LEU A 58 -1.39 7.95 5.93
C LEU A 58 -0.34 7.38 6.89
N ASN A 59 0.76 8.13 7.07
CA ASN A 59 1.91 7.67 7.84
C ASN A 59 1.56 7.47 9.32
N GLY A 60 1.81 6.26 9.83
CA GLY A 60 1.53 5.89 11.22
C GLY A 60 0.07 5.62 11.54
N ASN A 61 -0.84 5.55 10.55
CA ASN A 61 -2.24 5.28 10.81
C ASN A 61 -2.49 3.78 11.04
N THR A 62 -2.33 3.34 12.29
CA THR A 62 -2.53 1.94 12.70
C THR A 62 -3.99 1.58 12.98
N LYS A 63 -4.88 2.58 13.09
CA LYS A 63 -6.32 2.36 13.38
C LYS A 63 -7.11 2.03 12.11
N CYS A 64 -6.78 2.68 10.99
CA CYS A 64 -7.40 2.35 9.72
C CYS A 64 -6.77 1.12 9.08
N ARG A 65 -7.41 -0.05 9.21
CA ARG A 65 -6.92 -1.34 8.66
C ARG A 65 -6.72 -1.34 7.13
N LEU A 66 -7.30 -0.40 6.40
CA LEU A 66 -7.13 -0.26 4.95
C LEU A 66 -5.90 0.57 4.54
N ILE A 67 -5.23 1.22 5.49
CA ILE A 67 -4.04 2.03 5.20
C ILE A 67 -2.79 1.20 5.41
N LEU A 68 -1.89 1.24 4.42
CA LEU A 68 -0.51 0.83 4.60
C LEU A 68 0.20 1.97 5.32
N GLY A 69 0.18 1.94 6.65
CA GLY A 69 0.62 3.05 7.51
C GLY A 69 2.10 2.98 7.91
N ASP A 70 2.78 1.88 7.62
CA ASP A 70 4.14 1.56 8.03
C ASP A 70 5.14 1.53 6.85
N LEU A 71 4.77 2.10 5.70
CA LEU A 71 5.68 2.27 4.56
C LEU A 71 6.77 3.33 4.84
N PRO A 72 7.89 3.32 4.10
CA PRO A 72 8.93 4.33 4.22
C PRO A 72 8.40 5.73 3.91
N ASN A 73 8.89 6.74 4.65
CA ASN A 73 8.50 8.15 4.47
C ASN A 73 8.66 8.66 3.03
N GLU A 74 9.60 8.09 2.26
CA GLU A 74 9.81 8.43 0.86
C GLU A 74 8.56 8.14 -0.01
N ILE A 75 7.75 7.13 0.35
CA ILE A 75 6.53 6.78 -0.38
C ILE A 75 5.44 7.82 -0.16
N TYR A 76 5.27 8.29 1.07
CA TYR A 76 4.25 9.29 1.40
C TYR A 76 4.62 10.71 0.95
N SER A 77 5.92 11.04 0.93
CA SER A 77 6.39 12.40 0.59
C SER A 77 6.46 12.68 -0.91
N LYS A 78 6.40 11.65 -1.75
CA LYS A 78 6.35 11.79 -3.21
C LYS A 78 4.91 11.82 -3.72
N GLU A 79 4.65 12.74 -4.63
CA GLU A 79 3.49 12.64 -5.51
C GLU A 79 3.85 11.75 -6.70
N TRP A 80 3.20 10.60 -6.80
CA TRP A 80 3.45 9.61 -7.82
C TRP A 80 2.63 9.90 -9.06
N ASP A 81 3.29 9.94 -10.22
CA ASP A 81 2.60 10.07 -11.51
C ASP A 81 1.76 8.84 -11.83
N VAL A 82 2.28 7.66 -11.47
CA VAL A 82 1.64 6.36 -11.65
C VAL A 82 1.87 5.50 -10.42
N ILE A 83 0.79 4.89 -9.92
CA ILE A 83 0.84 3.80 -8.95
C ILE A 83 0.26 2.57 -9.65
N MET A 84 1.10 1.56 -9.89
CA MET A 84 0.68 0.29 -10.46
C MET A 84 0.41 -0.72 -9.35
N ILE A 85 -0.76 -1.34 -9.37
CA ILE A 85 -1.14 -2.42 -8.46
C ILE A 85 -1.28 -3.69 -9.31
N ASP A 86 -0.33 -4.60 -9.19
CA ASP A 86 -0.26 -5.84 -9.98
C ASP A 86 -1.03 -7.03 -9.34
N GLY A 87 -1.03 -8.21 -9.97
CA GLY A 87 -1.77 -9.38 -9.49
C GLY A 87 -1.14 -10.77 -9.70
N PRO A 88 -1.67 -11.83 -9.05
CA PRO A 88 -2.34 -11.88 -7.74
C PRO A 88 -1.49 -12.61 -6.67
N ARG A 89 -1.74 -12.30 -5.39
CA ARG A 89 -1.69 -13.32 -4.32
C ARG A 89 -3.06 -13.70 -3.78
N GLY A 90 -4.05 -12.80 -3.78
CA GLY A 90 -5.41 -13.08 -3.30
C GLY A 90 -6.26 -14.03 -4.16
N TYR A 91 -5.70 -15.15 -4.62
CA TYR A 91 -6.44 -16.27 -5.20
C TYR A 91 -6.91 -17.27 -4.13
N GLN A 92 -6.32 -17.22 -2.92
CA GLN A 92 -6.77 -17.96 -1.73
C GLN A 92 -7.26 -16.98 -0.65
N PRO A 93 -8.25 -17.39 0.18
CA PRO A 93 -8.78 -16.57 1.26
C PRO A 93 -7.71 -16.04 2.23
N GLU A 94 -6.70 -16.87 2.53
CA GLU A 94 -5.63 -16.62 3.50
C GLU A 94 -4.50 -15.77 2.94
N LEU A 95 -4.53 -15.43 1.66
CA LEU A 95 -3.49 -14.62 1.03
C LEU A 95 -3.85 -13.13 1.07
N PRO A 96 -2.83 -12.25 1.03
CA PRO A 96 -3.06 -10.82 0.97
C PRO A 96 -3.99 -10.40 -0.18
N GLY A 97 -4.98 -9.58 0.17
CA GLY A 97 -5.87 -8.93 -0.78
C GLY A 97 -5.31 -7.61 -1.30
N ARG A 98 -6.00 -6.98 -2.26
CA ARG A 98 -5.61 -5.67 -2.81
C ARG A 98 -6.27 -4.47 -2.14
N MET A 99 -7.19 -4.69 -1.20
CA MET A 99 -8.01 -3.61 -0.64
C MET A 99 -7.15 -2.53 0.03
N ALA A 100 -6.15 -2.91 0.82
CA ALA A 100 -5.28 -1.94 1.48
C ALA A 100 -4.41 -1.13 0.49
N ALA A 101 -3.85 -1.80 -0.52
CA ALA A 101 -3.07 -1.14 -1.58
C ALA A 101 -3.92 -0.18 -2.41
N ILE A 102 -5.10 -0.60 -2.87
CA ILE A 102 -6.04 0.23 -3.63
C ILE A 102 -6.48 1.43 -2.81
N TYR A 103 -6.87 1.20 -1.56
CA TYR A 103 -7.34 2.26 -0.67
C TYR A 103 -6.23 3.29 -0.41
N THR A 104 -5.03 2.83 -0.04
CA THR A 104 -3.87 3.70 0.20
C THR A 104 -3.53 4.53 -1.03
N ALA A 105 -3.47 3.92 -2.22
CA ALA A 105 -3.22 4.63 -3.47
C ALA A 105 -4.30 5.69 -3.77
N ALA A 106 -5.58 5.37 -3.52
CA ALA A 106 -6.67 6.32 -3.69
C ALA A 106 -6.57 7.52 -2.72
N VAL A 107 -6.17 7.29 -1.47
CA VAL A 107 -5.92 8.35 -0.50
C VAL A 107 -4.75 9.22 -0.95
N MET A 108 -3.62 8.62 -1.33
CA MET A 108 -2.45 9.35 -1.85
C MET A 108 -2.82 10.22 -3.06
N ALA A 109 -3.59 9.68 -4.01
CA ALA A 109 -4.05 10.42 -5.18
C ALA A 109 -4.95 11.62 -4.82
N ARG A 110 -5.86 11.45 -3.86
CA ARG A 110 -6.76 12.53 -3.40
C ARG A 110 -6.08 13.58 -2.53
N SER A 111 -4.98 13.22 -1.89
CA SER A 111 -4.16 14.12 -1.07
C SER A 111 -3.10 14.90 -1.86
N ARG A 112 -3.03 14.71 -3.19
CA ARG A 112 -2.11 15.47 -4.04
C ARG A 112 -2.42 16.97 -3.97
N THR A 113 -1.34 17.74 -3.96
CA THR A 113 -1.35 19.20 -3.94
C THR A 113 -0.87 19.79 -5.25
N ARG A 114 -0.05 19.07 -6.03
CA ARG A 114 0.38 19.55 -7.35
C ARG A 114 -0.71 19.30 -8.40
N PRO A 115 -0.88 20.23 -9.36
CA PRO A 115 -1.68 19.97 -10.55
C PRO A 115 -1.17 18.74 -11.30
N GLY A 116 -2.10 18.01 -11.91
CA GLY A 116 -1.80 16.91 -12.84
C GLY A 116 -1.48 17.40 -14.24
#